data_AF-A0A7X7PBS7-F1
#
_entry.id   AF-A0A7X7PBS7-F1
#
_cell.length_a   1.000
_cell.length_b   1.000
_cell.length_c   1.000
_cell.angle_alpha   90.00
_cell.angle_beta   90.00
_cell.angle_gamma   90.00
#
_symmetry.space_group_name_H-M   'P 1'
#
loop_
_entity.id
_entity.type
_entity.pdbx_description
1 polymer ?
#
loop_
_entity_poly.entity_id
_entity_poly.type
_entity_poly.pdbx_seq_one_letter_code
_entity_poly.pdbx_strand_id
1 'polypeptide(L)'
;MSATDPRVVFVVHGRNDNLRKSMFEFLRSINLKPIEWDEAIRMTGQGSPYIGTVLDAAFDHATAIVVLMTPDEVAYLQPRYGHGPNDPETNPAAQARPNVLFEAGMALGRDEKRTVLVEVGEVREFSDVAGRHAVRLRNDVASRQSLANRLLTAGCDVQLGGSDWHTTGDFTPPSPPGDGLALGRRVPSTSASRPVIDFDLQYVNKGGNRIDKLRVINRGIEPAFDVRLEAPEDAGISRYENTVIPKVPGGGKSVTIDVLNEARMMGGPDRRSAFDITITARTQAGEFFTQDVFLDMNG
;
A
#
# COMPACT_ATOMS: atom_id res chain seq x y z
N MET A 1 -1.19 -47.97 -5.48
CA MET A 1 -1.47 -46.55 -5.16
C MET A 1 -2.78 -46.53 -4.41
N SER A 2 -2.79 -46.06 -3.16
CA SER A 2 -4.06 -45.86 -2.44
C SER A 2 -4.84 -44.78 -3.18
N ALA A 3 -6.11 -45.00 -3.48
CA ALA A 3 -6.93 -44.00 -4.15
C ALA A 3 -6.99 -42.72 -3.29
N THR A 4 -6.70 -41.57 -3.87
CA THR A 4 -6.79 -40.26 -3.20
C THR A 4 -8.22 -40.08 -2.67
N ASP A 5 -8.38 -39.70 -1.39
CA ASP A 5 -9.71 -39.46 -0.80
C ASP A 5 -10.38 -38.31 -1.59
N PRO A 6 -11.51 -38.56 -2.28
CA PRO A 6 -12.14 -37.59 -3.19
C PRO A 6 -12.65 -36.34 -2.45
N ARG A 7 -12.62 -36.32 -1.12
CA ARG A 7 -13.02 -35.16 -0.31
C ARG A 7 -11.86 -34.20 -0.05
N VAL A 8 -10.62 -34.64 -0.19
CA VAL A 8 -9.45 -33.82 0.18
C VAL A 8 -9.25 -32.73 -0.86
N VAL A 9 -9.16 -31.48 -0.42
CA VAL A 9 -8.92 -30.32 -1.30
C VAL A 9 -7.82 -29.45 -0.71
N PHE A 10 -7.05 -28.79 -1.56
CA PHE A 10 -6.07 -27.79 -1.12
C PHE A 10 -6.56 -26.40 -1.47
N VAL A 11 -6.36 -25.42 -0.58
CA VAL A 11 -6.78 -24.04 -0.78
C VAL A 11 -5.56 -23.14 -0.82
N VAL A 12 -5.29 -22.56 -1.99
CA VAL A 12 -4.34 -21.45 -2.15
C VAL A 12 -5.07 -20.17 -1.78
N HIS A 13 -4.54 -19.39 -0.84
CA HIS A 13 -5.21 -18.17 -0.36
C HIS A 13 -4.21 -17.08 0.08
N GLY A 14 -4.70 -15.84 0.12
CA GLY A 14 -3.95 -14.67 0.58
C GLY A 14 -3.94 -14.50 2.10
N ARG A 15 -3.85 -13.24 2.54
CA ARG A 15 -3.85 -12.81 3.96
C ARG A 15 -5.22 -12.42 4.49
N ASN A 16 -6.27 -12.48 3.66
CA ASN A 16 -7.63 -12.30 4.14
C ASN A 16 -8.10 -13.53 4.95
N ASP A 17 -7.77 -13.55 6.24
CA ASP A 17 -8.08 -14.67 7.14
C ASP A 17 -9.58 -14.93 7.30
N ASN A 18 -10.42 -13.89 7.19
CA ASN A 18 -11.86 -14.06 7.27
C ASN A 18 -12.38 -14.85 6.07
N LEU A 19 -12.02 -14.46 4.85
CA LEU A 19 -12.42 -15.18 3.64
C LEU A 19 -11.80 -16.58 3.57
N ARG A 20 -10.57 -16.76 4.04
CA ARG A 20 -9.96 -18.08 4.21
C ARG A 20 -10.84 -18.96 5.11
N LYS A 21 -11.19 -18.49 6.32
CA LYS A 21 -12.03 -19.26 7.26
C LYS A 21 -13.39 -19.58 6.65
N SER A 22 -14.07 -18.60 6.04
CA SER A 22 -15.34 -18.79 5.33
C SER A 22 -15.24 -19.86 4.24
N MET A 23 -14.16 -19.86 3.45
CA MET A 23 -13.94 -20.87 2.42
C MET A 23 -13.78 -22.27 3.03
N PHE A 24 -13.00 -22.41 4.10
CA PHE A 24 -12.80 -23.69 4.77
C PHE A 24 -14.09 -24.22 5.40
N GLU A 25 -14.90 -23.35 6.01
CA GLU A 25 -16.22 -23.69 6.55
C GLU A 25 -17.19 -24.13 5.45
N PHE A 26 -17.24 -23.40 4.33
CA PHE A 26 -18.05 -23.75 3.18
C PHE A 26 -17.64 -25.11 2.58
N LEU A 27 -16.35 -25.36 2.36
CA LEU A 27 -15.86 -26.64 1.84
C LEU A 27 -16.25 -27.79 2.78
N ARG A 28 -16.13 -27.60 4.10
CA ARG A 28 -16.55 -28.60 5.11
C ARG A 28 -18.06 -28.85 5.09
N SER A 29 -18.89 -27.83 4.92
CA SER A 29 -20.35 -27.99 4.90
C SER A 29 -20.86 -28.76 3.68
N ILE A 30 -20.07 -28.84 2.61
CA ILE A 30 -20.36 -29.65 1.42
C ILE A 30 -19.56 -30.98 1.39
N ASN A 31 -19.16 -31.49 2.57
CA ASN A 31 -18.44 -32.76 2.78
C ASN A 31 -16.99 -32.81 2.24
N LEU A 32 -16.34 -31.67 2.02
CA LEU A 32 -14.93 -31.62 1.65
C LEU A 32 -14.01 -31.38 2.85
N LYS A 33 -12.75 -31.75 2.68
CA LYS A 33 -11.69 -31.69 3.69
C LYS A 33 -10.57 -30.78 3.19
N PRO A 34 -10.64 -29.47 3.45
CA PRO A 34 -9.55 -28.57 3.11
C PRO A 34 -8.32 -28.91 3.97
N ILE A 35 -7.19 -29.15 3.31
CA ILE A 35 -5.89 -29.39 3.96
C ILE A 35 -5.46 -28.09 4.66
N GLU A 36 -5.24 -28.16 5.97
CA GLU A 36 -4.65 -27.06 6.73
C GLU A 36 -3.13 -27.00 6.48
N TRP A 37 -2.54 -25.80 6.60
CA TRP A 37 -1.13 -25.59 6.31
C TRP A 37 -0.18 -26.52 7.09
N ASP A 38 -0.39 -26.69 8.40
CA ASP A 38 0.43 -27.58 9.23
C ASP A 38 0.24 -29.06 8.84
N GLU A 39 -0.91 -29.42 8.26
CA GLU A 39 -1.13 -30.76 7.72
C GLU A 39 -0.32 -30.96 6.44
N ALA A 40 -0.31 -29.97 5.53
CA ALA A 40 0.54 -30.01 4.34
C ALA A 40 2.03 -30.10 4.70
N ILE A 41 2.50 -29.38 5.74
CA ILE A 41 3.86 -29.53 6.26
C ILE A 41 4.11 -30.96 6.73
N ARG A 42 3.22 -31.54 7.54
CA ARG A 42 3.36 -32.92 8.02
C ARG A 42 3.41 -33.93 6.87
N MET A 43 2.67 -33.72 5.79
CA MET A 43 2.70 -34.59 4.60
C MET A 43 4.10 -34.66 3.96
N THR A 44 4.94 -33.64 4.12
CA THR A 44 6.33 -33.66 3.62
C THR A 44 7.25 -34.61 4.40
N GLY A 45 6.87 -35.00 5.62
CA GLY A 45 7.73 -35.75 6.53
C GLY A 45 8.92 -34.95 7.10
N GLN A 46 8.98 -33.63 6.86
CA GLN A 46 10.07 -32.76 7.29
C GLN A 46 9.59 -31.77 8.36
N GLY A 47 10.44 -31.48 9.35
CA GLY A 47 10.14 -30.49 10.39
C GLY A 47 10.21 -29.04 9.90
N SER A 48 10.98 -28.77 8.84
CA SER A 48 11.13 -27.43 8.26
C SER A 48 11.34 -27.51 6.74
N PRO A 49 10.32 -27.93 5.97
CA PRO A 49 10.41 -28.09 4.52
C PRO A 49 10.52 -26.75 3.79
N TYR A 50 11.09 -26.80 2.58
CA TYR A 50 10.95 -25.71 1.62
C TYR A 50 9.48 -25.56 1.17
N ILE A 51 9.03 -24.33 0.92
CA ILE A 51 7.64 -24.02 0.56
C ILE A 51 7.15 -24.83 -0.65
N GLY A 52 7.98 -24.99 -1.68
CA GLY A 52 7.66 -25.77 -2.87
C GLY A 52 7.41 -27.24 -2.56
N THR A 53 8.14 -27.82 -1.60
CA THR A 53 7.95 -29.20 -1.16
C THR A 53 6.61 -29.39 -0.45
N VAL A 54 6.17 -28.39 0.32
CA VAL A 54 4.83 -28.40 0.95
C VAL A 54 3.74 -28.34 -0.11
N LEU A 55 3.90 -27.47 -1.12
CA LEU A 55 2.96 -27.33 -2.23
C LEU A 55 2.89 -28.62 -3.05
N ASP A 56 4.03 -29.23 -3.39
CA ASP A 56 4.07 -30.51 -4.11
C ASP A 56 3.32 -31.60 -3.35
N ALA A 57 3.59 -31.76 -2.06
CA ALA A 57 2.90 -32.73 -1.22
C ALA A 57 1.39 -32.45 -1.18
N ALA A 58 0.97 -31.20 -0.97
CA ALA A 58 -0.43 -30.83 -0.95
C ALA A 58 -1.13 -31.11 -2.30
N PHE A 59 -0.48 -30.81 -3.42
CA PHE A 59 -1.03 -31.06 -4.76
C PHE A 59 -1.12 -32.55 -5.10
N ASP A 60 -0.23 -33.38 -4.57
CA ASP A 60 -0.29 -34.84 -4.74
C ASP A 60 -1.40 -35.51 -3.92
N HIS A 61 -1.71 -34.95 -2.76
CA HIS A 61 -2.73 -35.48 -1.86
C HIS A 61 -4.13 -34.90 -2.06
N ALA A 62 -4.27 -33.74 -2.70
CA ALA A 62 -5.57 -33.13 -2.96
C ALA A 62 -6.27 -33.69 -4.20
N THR A 63 -7.59 -33.85 -4.15
CA THR A 63 -8.42 -34.17 -5.31
C THR A 63 -8.68 -32.94 -6.17
N ALA A 64 -8.80 -31.77 -5.57
CA ALA A 64 -8.88 -30.48 -6.27
C ALA A 64 -8.11 -29.38 -5.55
N ILE A 65 -7.70 -28.37 -6.30
CA ILE A 65 -7.02 -27.17 -5.82
C ILE A 65 -7.96 -26.00 -6.00
N VAL A 66 -8.33 -25.32 -4.91
CA VAL A 66 -9.12 -24.09 -4.92
C VAL A 66 -8.16 -22.92 -4.79
N VAL A 67 -8.16 -22.02 -5.77
CA VAL A 67 -7.40 -20.78 -5.70
C VAL A 67 -8.36 -19.66 -5.31
N LEU A 68 -8.26 -19.20 -4.07
CA LEU A 68 -9.06 -18.11 -3.52
C LEU A 68 -8.34 -16.77 -3.77
N MET A 69 -8.81 -16.07 -4.79
CA MET A 69 -8.32 -14.75 -5.21
C MET A 69 -9.16 -13.66 -4.53
N THR A 70 -8.48 -12.85 -3.71
CA THR A 70 -9.08 -11.76 -2.94
C THR A 70 -8.31 -10.45 -3.20
N PRO A 71 -8.96 -9.27 -3.06
CA PRO A 71 -8.35 -7.96 -3.31
C PRO A 71 -7.37 -7.52 -2.21
N ASP A 72 -6.36 -8.35 -1.92
CA ASP A 72 -5.43 -8.17 -0.79
C ASP A 72 -4.37 -7.10 -1.02
N GLU A 73 -4.01 -6.83 -2.29
CA GLU A 73 -2.97 -5.87 -2.66
C GLU A 73 -3.45 -4.93 -3.77
N VAL A 74 -2.76 -3.81 -3.98
CA VAL A 74 -3.04 -2.85 -5.07
C VAL A 74 -1.85 -2.80 -6.02
N ALA A 75 -2.12 -2.90 -7.33
CA ALA A 75 -1.11 -2.79 -8.37
C ALA A 75 -1.58 -1.95 -9.56
N TYR A 76 -0.62 -1.51 -10.36
CA TYR A 76 -0.82 -0.83 -11.62
C TYR A 76 0.38 -1.05 -12.54
N LEU A 77 0.12 -1.10 -13.84
CA LEU A 77 1.15 -1.10 -14.88
C LEU A 77 1.85 0.26 -14.89
N GLN A 78 3.18 0.28 -15.02
CA GLN A 78 3.90 1.54 -15.16
C GLN A 78 3.45 2.24 -16.46
N PRO A 79 3.09 3.53 -16.45
CA PRO A 79 2.49 4.15 -17.64
C PRO A 79 3.36 4.15 -18.89
N ARG A 80 4.69 4.12 -18.73
CA ARG A 80 5.62 3.99 -19.86
C ARG A 80 5.48 2.67 -20.63
N TYR A 81 4.82 1.68 -20.04
CA TYR A 81 4.51 0.40 -20.64
C TYR A 81 3.03 0.28 -21.02
N GLY A 82 2.20 1.28 -20.72
CA GLY A 82 0.79 1.29 -21.08
C GLY A 82 0.56 1.72 -22.54
N HIS A 83 -0.59 1.35 -23.07
CA HIS A 83 -1.03 1.66 -24.43
C HIS A 83 -1.70 3.05 -24.53
N GLY A 84 -1.04 4.07 -23.97
CA GLY A 84 -1.48 5.46 -23.99
C GLY A 84 -1.92 6.00 -22.62
N PRO A 85 -2.33 7.28 -22.55
CA PRO A 85 -2.61 7.98 -21.29
C PRO A 85 -3.84 7.46 -20.54
N ASN A 86 -4.74 6.74 -21.23
CA ASN A 86 -6.00 6.25 -20.69
C ASN A 86 -6.04 4.72 -20.56
N ASP A 87 -4.88 4.07 -20.60
CA ASP A 87 -4.81 2.62 -20.43
C ASP A 87 -5.29 2.24 -19.00
N PRO A 88 -6.39 1.48 -18.85
CA PRO A 88 -6.94 1.13 -17.54
C PRO A 88 -5.96 0.31 -16.70
N GLU A 89 -5.03 -0.42 -17.32
CA GLU A 89 -3.99 -1.17 -16.60
C GLU A 89 -3.04 -0.26 -15.82
N THR A 90 -2.93 1.01 -16.20
CA THR A 90 -2.07 1.99 -15.53
C THR A 90 -2.73 2.64 -14.31
N ASN A 91 -4.02 2.36 -14.08
CA ASN A 91 -4.73 2.80 -12.88
C ASN A 91 -4.52 1.83 -11.72
N PRO A 92 -4.41 2.31 -10.47
CA PRO A 92 -4.41 1.45 -9.29
C PRO A 92 -5.65 0.57 -9.25
N ALA A 93 -5.46 -0.75 -9.18
CA ALA A 93 -6.53 -1.72 -9.05
C ALA A 93 -6.14 -2.80 -8.03
N ALA A 94 -7.15 -3.34 -7.34
CA ALA A 94 -6.96 -4.41 -6.38
C ALA A 94 -6.55 -5.71 -7.08
N GLN A 95 -5.72 -6.53 -6.46
CA GLN A 95 -5.30 -7.83 -6.97
C GLN A 95 -5.08 -8.83 -5.84
N ALA A 96 -5.05 -10.12 -6.19
CA ALA A 96 -4.53 -11.15 -5.30
C ALA A 96 -3.04 -10.96 -5.03
N ARG A 97 -2.57 -11.46 -3.89
CA ARG A 97 -1.15 -11.39 -3.53
C ARG A 97 -0.28 -12.11 -4.57
N PRO A 98 0.94 -11.62 -4.88
CA PRO A 98 1.85 -12.28 -5.82
C PRO A 98 2.11 -13.76 -5.49
N ASN A 99 2.17 -14.13 -4.21
CA ASN A 99 2.32 -15.53 -3.80
C ASN A 99 1.12 -16.38 -4.28
N VAL A 100 -0.11 -15.88 -4.12
CA VAL A 100 -1.33 -16.55 -4.57
C VAL A 100 -1.31 -16.71 -6.09
N LEU A 101 -0.91 -15.66 -6.82
CA LEU A 101 -0.80 -15.71 -8.28
C LEU A 101 0.26 -16.73 -8.75
N PHE A 102 1.40 -16.78 -8.06
CA PHE A 102 2.47 -17.73 -8.37
C PHE A 102 2.04 -19.18 -8.10
N GLU A 103 1.44 -19.43 -6.93
CA GLU A 103 0.92 -20.75 -6.55
C GLU A 103 -0.24 -21.19 -7.45
N ALA A 104 -1.09 -20.27 -7.88
CA ALA A 104 -2.11 -20.52 -8.89
C ALA A 104 -1.47 -20.95 -10.23
N GLY A 105 -0.42 -20.25 -10.67
CA GLY A 105 0.36 -20.64 -11.84
C GLY A 105 0.95 -22.05 -11.72
N MET A 106 1.51 -22.40 -10.56
CA MET A 106 2.01 -23.75 -10.28
C MET A 106 0.89 -24.81 -10.33
N ALA A 107 -0.25 -24.53 -9.71
CA ALA A 107 -1.40 -25.44 -9.70
C ALA A 107 -1.95 -25.67 -11.12
N LEU A 108 -2.16 -24.58 -11.89
CA LEU A 108 -2.63 -24.65 -13.28
C LEU A 108 -1.63 -25.35 -14.20
N GLY A 109 -0.33 -25.14 -13.99
CA GLY A 109 0.73 -25.79 -14.75
C GLY A 109 0.88 -27.29 -14.43
N ARG A 110 0.57 -27.69 -13.18
CA ARG A 110 0.61 -29.10 -12.76
C ARG A 110 -0.64 -29.86 -13.17
N ASP A 111 -1.82 -29.32 -12.88
CA ASP A 111 -3.10 -29.98 -13.16
C ASP A 111 -4.24 -28.98 -13.33
N GLU A 112 -4.43 -28.52 -14.56
CA GLU A 112 -5.45 -27.54 -14.90
C GLU A 112 -6.88 -28.03 -14.70
N LYS A 113 -7.14 -29.34 -14.84
CA LYS A 113 -8.51 -29.88 -14.84
C LYS A 113 -9.13 -29.87 -13.45
N ARG A 114 -8.30 -29.99 -12.41
CA ARG A 114 -8.72 -29.98 -11.01
C ARG A 114 -8.36 -28.70 -10.26
N THR A 115 -7.94 -27.65 -10.97
CA THR A 115 -7.68 -26.33 -10.38
C THR A 115 -8.88 -25.40 -10.61
N VAL A 116 -9.53 -24.97 -9.54
CA VAL A 116 -10.72 -24.13 -9.55
C VAL A 116 -10.36 -22.73 -9.06
N LEU A 117 -10.48 -21.74 -9.95
CA LEU A 117 -10.28 -20.33 -9.63
C LEU A 117 -11.55 -19.73 -9.02
N VAL A 118 -11.41 -19.06 -7.88
CA VAL A 118 -12.50 -18.42 -7.13
C VAL A 118 -12.12 -16.98 -6.81
N GLU A 119 -13.00 -16.04 -7.12
CA GLU A 119 -12.85 -14.61 -6.84
C GLU A 119 -13.87 -14.19 -5.79
N VAL A 120 -13.43 -13.47 -4.76
CA VAL A 120 -14.33 -12.77 -3.83
C VAL A 120 -13.96 -11.29 -3.80
N GLY A 121 -14.86 -10.46 -4.33
CA GLY A 121 -14.67 -9.02 -4.51
C GLY A 121 -14.14 -8.62 -5.89
N GLU A 122 -13.72 -7.38 -6.03
CA GLU A 122 -13.18 -6.84 -7.28
C GLU A 122 -11.68 -7.10 -7.35
N VAL A 123 -11.28 -8.05 -8.19
CA VAL A 123 -9.88 -8.39 -8.44
C VAL A 123 -9.57 -8.01 -9.88
N ARG A 124 -8.48 -7.28 -10.09
CA ARG A 124 -7.96 -6.91 -11.41
C ARG A 124 -7.74 -8.17 -12.22
N GLU A 125 -8.23 -8.15 -13.45
CA GLU A 125 -7.99 -9.21 -14.43
C GLU A 125 -6.50 -9.23 -14.78
N PHE A 126 -5.88 -10.42 -14.78
CA PHE A 126 -4.55 -10.62 -15.33
C PHE A 126 -4.68 -11.44 -16.61
N SER A 127 -4.12 -10.89 -17.70
CA SER A 127 -4.35 -11.28 -19.09
C SER A 127 -4.11 -12.76 -19.39
N ASP A 128 -3.24 -13.44 -18.63
CA ASP A 128 -2.92 -14.86 -18.81
C ASP A 128 -4.03 -15.83 -18.32
N VAL A 129 -4.98 -15.36 -17.52
CA VAL A 129 -6.16 -16.12 -17.05
C VAL A 129 -7.45 -15.68 -17.76
N ALA A 130 -7.41 -14.68 -18.64
CA ALA A 130 -8.58 -14.19 -19.37
C ALA A 130 -9.29 -15.25 -20.23
N GLY A 131 -8.64 -16.37 -20.54
CA GLY A 131 -9.25 -17.54 -21.20
C GLY A 131 -9.87 -18.59 -20.26
N ARG A 132 -9.71 -18.45 -18.93
CA ARG A 132 -10.22 -19.41 -17.93
C ARG A 132 -11.33 -18.79 -17.11
N HIS A 133 -12.45 -19.49 -16.99
CA HIS A 133 -13.58 -19.01 -16.19
C HIS A 133 -13.27 -19.13 -14.69
N ALA A 134 -13.31 -18.03 -13.94
CA ALA A 134 -13.33 -18.03 -12.47
C ALA A 134 -14.77 -18.11 -11.91
N VAL A 135 -14.96 -18.58 -10.68
CA VAL A 135 -16.21 -18.42 -9.95
C VAL A 135 -16.16 -17.10 -9.21
N ARG A 136 -17.05 -16.16 -9.54
CA ARG A 136 -17.26 -14.96 -8.74
C ARG A 136 -18.18 -15.30 -7.57
N LEU A 137 -17.59 -15.64 -6.43
CA LEU A 137 -18.29 -16.10 -5.24
C LEU A 137 -18.82 -14.92 -4.42
N ARG A 138 -20.07 -15.04 -3.97
CA ARG A 138 -20.80 -14.05 -3.17
C ARG A 138 -21.63 -14.80 -2.11
N ASN A 139 -22.41 -14.05 -1.32
CA ASN A 139 -23.30 -14.62 -0.31
C ASN A 139 -24.64 -15.17 -0.85
N ASP A 140 -24.80 -15.31 -2.15
CA ASP A 140 -25.98 -15.93 -2.76
C ASP A 140 -25.78 -17.44 -3.01
N VAL A 141 -26.88 -18.18 -3.06
CA VAL A 141 -26.87 -19.64 -3.29
C VAL A 141 -26.38 -20.00 -4.69
N ALA A 142 -26.63 -19.16 -5.71
CA ALA A 142 -26.28 -19.49 -7.08
C ALA A 142 -24.76 -19.52 -7.32
N SER A 143 -24.03 -18.55 -6.75
CA SER A 143 -22.56 -18.54 -6.84
C SER A 143 -21.92 -19.67 -6.03
N ARG A 144 -22.47 -20.01 -4.86
CA ARG A 144 -22.07 -21.20 -4.06
C ARG A 144 -22.31 -22.50 -4.79
N GLN A 145 -23.48 -22.66 -5.41
CA GLN A 145 -23.82 -23.81 -6.26
C GLN A 145 -22.85 -23.92 -7.45
N SER A 146 -22.45 -22.79 -8.05
CA SER A 146 -21.46 -22.77 -9.14
C SER A 146 -20.11 -23.34 -8.68
N LEU A 147 -19.62 -22.94 -7.50
CA LEU A 147 -18.39 -23.50 -6.92
C LEU A 147 -18.52 -25.00 -6.64
N ALA A 148 -19.62 -25.43 -6.00
CA ALA A 148 -19.88 -26.83 -5.74
C ALA A 148 -19.89 -27.69 -7.02
N ASN A 149 -20.53 -27.21 -8.09
CA ASN A 149 -20.57 -27.91 -9.38
C ASN A 149 -19.18 -28.03 -10.03
N ARG A 150 -18.32 -27.01 -9.89
CA ARG A 150 -16.94 -27.09 -10.38
C ARG A 150 -16.10 -28.07 -9.57
N LEU A 151 -16.30 -28.13 -8.25
CA LEU A 151 -15.62 -29.11 -7.40
C LEU A 151 -16.08 -30.54 -7.73
N LEU A 152 -17.38 -30.77 -7.96
CA LEU A 152 -17.88 -32.05 -8.50
C LEU A 152 -17.19 -32.40 -9.83
N THR A 153 -17.10 -31.44 -10.75
CA THR A 153 -16.45 -31.63 -12.06
C THR A 153 -14.95 -31.93 -11.93
N ALA A 154 -14.29 -31.37 -10.91
CA ALA A 154 -12.90 -31.63 -10.56
C ALA A 154 -12.68 -32.99 -9.87
N GLY A 155 -13.75 -33.78 -9.66
CA GLY A 155 -13.70 -35.13 -9.08
C GLY A 155 -13.95 -35.19 -7.58
N CYS A 156 -14.38 -34.09 -6.95
CA CYS A 156 -14.64 -34.07 -5.52
C CYS A 156 -15.96 -34.76 -5.15
N ASP A 157 -16.00 -35.44 -4.00
CA ASP A 157 -17.21 -36.04 -3.41
C ASP A 157 -18.04 -34.99 -2.64
N VAL A 158 -18.64 -34.07 -3.40
CA VAL A 158 -19.44 -32.96 -2.85
C VAL A 158 -20.83 -33.45 -2.45
N GLN A 159 -21.27 -33.10 -1.24
CA GLN A 159 -22.63 -33.36 -0.76
C GLN A 159 -23.42 -32.07 -0.63
N LEU A 160 -24.53 -31.97 -1.36
CA LEU A 160 -25.42 -30.80 -1.37
C LEU A 160 -26.78 -31.07 -0.72
N GLY A 161 -26.86 -32.11 0.10
CA GLY A 161 -28.04 -32.37 0.91
C GLY A 161 -28.22 -31.29 1.99
N GLY A 162 -29.48 -30.97 2.31
CA GLY A 162 -29.80 -29.93 3.29
C GLY A 162 -29.61 -28.51 2.76
N SER A 163 -29.66 -27.54 3.68
CA SER A 163 -29.63 -26.10 3.34
C SER A 163 -28.57 -25.30 4.10
N ASP A 164 -27.87 -25.88 5.06
CA ASP A 164 -26.90 -25.15 5.90
C ASP A 164 -25.75 -24.57 5.08
N TRP A 165 -25.33 -25.27 4.02
CA TRP A 165 -24.27 -24.83 3.11
C TRP A 165 -24.65 -23.57 2.30
N HIS A 166 -25.96 -23.28 2.16
CA HIS A 166 -26.45 -22.07 1.47
C HIS A 166 -25.96 -20.77 2.12
N THR A 167 -25.70 -20.79 3.43
CA THR A 167 -25.32 -19.61 4.21
C THR A 167 -24.01 -19.77 4.98
N THR A 168 -23.40 -20.97 5.00
CA THR A 168 -22.14 -21.23 5.73
C THR A 168 -20.97 -20.40 5.20
N GLY A 169 -20.27 -19.67 6.07
CA GLY A 169 -19.20 -18.75 5.70
C GLY A 169 -19.73 -17.43 5.13
N ASP A 170 -18.95 -16.36 5.30
CA ASP A 170 -19.25 -15.02 4.79
C ASP A 170 -18.31 -14.66 3.64
N PHE A 171 -18.89 -14.45 2.45
CA PHE A 171 -18.22 -14.03 1.22
C PHE A 171 -18.61 -12.61 0.82
N THR A 172 -18.87 -11.74 1.80
CA THR A 172 -19.01 -10.31 1.57
C THR A 172 -17.70 -9.77 0.98
N PRO A 173 -17.73 -9.10 -0.18
CA PRO A 173 -16.56 -8.46 -0.76
C PRO A 173 -15.85 -7.55 0.25
N PRO A 174 -14.51 -7.60 0.35
CA PRO A 174 -13.76 -6.60 1.10
C PRO A 174 -14.06 -5.20 0.55
N SER A 175 -14.00 -4.19 1.42
CA SER A 175 -14.13 -2.81 0.98
C SER A 175 -13.08 -2.47 -0.08
N PRO A 176 -13.41 -1.62 -1.07
CA PRO A 176 -12.44 -1.16 -2.05
C PRO A 176 -11.20 -0.58 -1.34
N PRO A 177 -9.99 -0.79 -1.88
CA PRO A 177 -8.78 -0.29 -1.26
C PRO A 177 -8.80 1.24 -1.14
N GLY A 178 -8.20 1.77 -0.08
CA GLY A 178 -8.10 3.21 0.17
C GLY A 178 -9.01 3.74 1.28
N ASP A 179 -9.79 2.89 1.96
CA ASP A 179 -10.63 3.26 3.11
C ASP A 179 -11.55 4.47 2.85
N GLY A 180 -12.06 4.58 1.62
CA GLY A 180 -12.90 5.70 1.18
C GLY A 180 -12.14 6.91 0.62
N LEU A 181 -10.82 6.88 0.62
CA LEU A 181 -9.96 7.84 -0.06
C LEU A 181 -9.62 7.35 -1.48
N ALA A 182 -9.44 8.30 -2.41
CA ALA A 182 -8.97 7.97 -3.75
C ALA A 182 -7.59 7.30 -3.67
N LEU A 183 -7.44 6.16 -4.38
CA LEU A 183 -6.15 5.50 -4.52
C LEU A 183 -5.21 6.38 -5.34
N GLY A 184 -4.41 7.19 -4.64
CA GLY A 184 -3.38 8.02 -5.24
C GLY A 184 -2.23 7.15 -5.74
N ARG A 185 -1.86 7.31 -7.01
CA ARG A 185 -0.58 6.80 -7.51
C ARG A 185 0.54 7.60 -6.86
N ARG A 186 1.43 6.96 -6.10
CA ARG A 186 2.75 7.53 -5.82
C ARG A 186 3.53 7.55 -7.13
N VAL A 187 3.41 8.66 -7.86
CA VAL A 187 4.29 8.93 -9.00
C VAL A 187 5.69 9.12 -8.39
N PRO A 188 6.72 8.35 -8.80
CA PRO A 188 8.09 8.74 -8.51
C PRO A 188 8.21 10.18 -8.98
N SER A 189 8.70 11.08 -8.13
CA SER A 189 8.92 12.47 -8.53
C SER A 189 9.78 12.44 -9.79
N THR A 190 9.14 12.63 -10.95
CA THR A 190 9.81 12.78 -12.22
C THR A 190 10.53 14.10 -12.09
N SER A 191 11.77 14.05 -11.63
CA SER A 191 12.78 15.11 -11.73
C SER A 191 12.18 16.44 -12.20
N ALA A 192 11.47 17.14 -11.29
CA ALA A 192 11.57 18.57 -11.34
C ALA A 192 13.07 18.78 -11.15
N SER A 193 13.76 19.37 -12.13
CA SER A 193 15.06 19.98 -11.86
C SER A 193 14.86 20.70 -10.54
N ARG A 194 15.52 20.22 -9.47
CA ARG A 194 15.34 20.81 -8.14
C ARG A 194 15.44 22.32 -8.35
N PRO A 195 14.45 23.10 -7.88
CA PRO A 195 14.41 24.54 -8.14
C PRO A 195 15.77 25.16 -7.80
N VAL A 196 16.15 26.20 -8.55
CA VAL A 196 17.48 26.84 -8.43
C VAL A 196 17.74 27.24 -6.98
N ILE A 197 16.74 27.83 -6.34
CA ILE A 197 16.65 28.08 -4.90
C ILE A 197 15.30 27.55 -4.42
N ASP A 198 15.29 26.94 -3.24
CA ASP A 198 14.06 26.54 -2.54
C ASP A 198 14.32 26.54 -1.04
N PHE A 199 13.67 27.47 -0.33
CA PHE A 199 13.88 27.67 1.09
C PHE A 199 12.94 26.85 1.94
N ASP A 200 13.47 26.47 3.09
CA ASP A 200 12.73 25.87 4.19
C ASP A 200 13.27 26.45 5.50
N LEU A 201 12.41 26.51 6.52
CA LEU A 201 12.73 27.14 7.79
C LEU A 201 12.48 26.15 8.94
N GLN A 202 13.41 26.13 9.88
CA GLN A 202 13.26 25.32 11.09
C GLN A 202 13.56 26.18 12.32
N TYR A 203 12.54 26.40 13.14
CA TYR A 203 12.70 27.00 14.46
C TYR A 203 13.26 25.96 15.44
N VAL A 204 14.24 26.38 16.24
CA VAL A 204 14.88 25.54 17.24
C VAL A 204 14.82 26.25 18.58
N ASN A 205 13.94 25.75 19.45
CA ASN A 205 13.86 26.18 20.82
C ASN A 205 15.09 25.72 21.60
N LYS A 206 15.84 26.66 22.20
CA LYS A 206 17.04 26.35 22.99
C LYS A 206 16.78 26.25 24.50
N GLY A 207 15.62 26.72 24.96
CA GLY A 207 15.20 26.67 26.37
C GLY A 207 16.08 27.49 27.33
N GLY A 208 15.53 27.80 28.51
CA GLY A 208 16.23 28.56 29.56
C GLY A 208 16.62 29.99 29.12
N ASN A 209 17.80 30.46 29.56
CA ASN A 209 18.34 31.80 29.25
C ASN A 209 19.08 31.88 27.90
N ARG A 210 18.86 30.93 26.99
CA ARG A 210 19.55 30.89 25.68
C ARG A 210 18.67 31.50 24.60
N ILE A 211 19.30 32.19 23.66
CA ILE A 211 18.62 32.74 22.48
C ILE A 211 18.26 31.57 21.55
N ASP A 212 17.00 31.56 21.10
CA ASP A 212 16.49 30.57 20.16
C ASP A 212 17.12 30.74 18.78
N LYS A 213 16.99 29.73 17.93
CA LYS A 213 17.63 29.73 16.62
C LYS A 213 16.60 29.52 15.52
N LEU A 214 16.82 30.18 14.39
CA LEU A 214 16.11 29.91 13.15
C LEU A 214 17.12 29.38 12.13
N ARG A 215 16.87 28.18 11.63
CA ARG A 215 17.70 27.54 10.60
C ARG A 215 17.05 27.80 9.24
N VAL A 216 17.77 28.53 8.40
CA VAL A 216 17.41 28.84 7.01
C VAL A 216 18.06 27.80 6.12
N ILE A 217 17.26 26.94 5.51
CA ILE A 217 17.69 25.79 4.71
C ILE A 217 17.43 26.10 3.25
N ASN A 218 18.40 25.87 2.37
CA ASN A 218 18.19 25.93 0.92
C ASN A 218 18.25 24.52 0.33
N ARG A 219 17.07 23.97 0.02
CA ARG A 219 16.85 22.68 -0.63
C ARG A 219 17.06 22.72 -2.14
N GLY A 220 17.19 23.93 -2.72
CA GLY A 220 17.52 24.16 -4.12
C GLY A 220 18.94 23.73 -4.50
N ILE A 221 19.28 23.83 -5.79
CA ILE A 221 20.57 23.34 -6.33
C ILE A 221 21.70 24.37 -6.25
N GLU A 222 21.39 25.66 -6.32
CA GLU A 222 22.37 26.74 -6.32
C GLU A 222 22.45 27.42 -4.96
N PRO A 223 23.58 28.07 -4.63
CA PRO A 223 23.61 28.99 -3.49
C PRO A 223 22.68 30.18 -3.71
N ALA A 224 21.98 30.58 -2.65
CA ALA A 224 21.24 31.84 -2.59
C ALA A 224 22.10 32.91 -1.91
N PHE A 225 22.06 34.14 -2.44
CA PHE A 225 22.80 35.29 -1.92
C PHE A 225 21.86 36.37 -1.40
N ASP A 226 22.39 37.25 -0.55
CA ASP A 226 21.66 38.41 0.00
C ASP A 226 20.28 38.04 0.58
N VAL A 227 20.21 36.92 1.30
CA VAL A 227 18.95 36.35 1.78
C VAL A 227 18.42 37.19 2.94
N ARG A 228 17.16 37.63 2.83
CA ARG A 228 16.44 38.41 3.85
C ARG A 228 15.14 37.70 4.19
N LEU A 229 14.74 37.83 5.44
CA LEU A 229 13.52 37.24 5.97
C LEU A 229 12.64 38.37 6.50
N GLU A 230 11.35 38.31 6.22
CA GLU A 230 10.36 39.28 6.67
C GLU A 230 9.20 38.54 7.35
N ALA A 231 8.98 38.86 8.64
CA ALA A 231 7.85 38.37 9.43
C ALA A 231 6.62 39.26 9.22
N PRO A 232 5.41 38.74 9.43
CA PRO A 232 4.29 39.60 9.76
C PRO A 232 4.49 40.24 11.14
N GLU A 233 3.94 41.45 11.33
CA GLU A 233 4.13 42.25 12.54
C GLU A 233 3.68 41.56 13.83
N ASP A 234 2.77 40.59 13.74
CA ASP A 234 2.19 39.82 14.84
C ASP A 234 2.85 38.45 15.05
N ALA A 235 3.98 38.17 14.38
CA ALA A 235 4.76 36.97 14.58
C ALA A 235 5.31 36.86 16.02
N GLY A 236 5.43 35.62 16.51
CA GLY A 236 5.99 35.28 17.82
C GLY A 236 7.51 35.32 17.90
N ILE A 237 8.20 35.76 16.84
CA ILE A 237 9.64 35.90 16.79
C ILE A 237 10.07 37.31 16.39
N SER A 238 11.20 37.77 16.93
CA SER A 238 11.86 39.02 16.54
C SER A 238 13.38 38.85 16.48
N ARG A 239 14.11 39.84 15.93
CA ARG A 239 15.58 39.92 15.69
C ARG A 239 16.13 39.58 14.31
N TYR A 240 15.34 39.11 13.34
CA TYR A 240 15.86 38.94 11.97
C TYR A 240 15.53 40.11 11.04
N GLU A 241 14.63 41.01 11.43
CA GLU A 241 14.40 42.27 10.73
C GLU A 241 15.74 43.01 10.58
N ASN A 242 16.17 43.23 9.33
CA ASN A 242 17.47 43.80 8.91
C ASN A 242 18.72 42.90 8.95
N THR A 243 18.59 41.60 9.20
CA THR A 243 19.72 40.66 9.03
C THR A 243 19.79 40.19 7.57
N VAL A 244 20.82 40.63 6.84
CA VAL A 244 21.13 40.08 5.50
C VAL A 244 22.07 38.90 5.67
N ILE A 245 21.63 37.70 5.27
CA ILE A 245 22.47 36.50 5.23
C ILE A 245 23.23 36.52 3.90
N PRO A 246 24.57 36.66 3.88
CA PRO A 246 25.30 36.85 2.63
C PRO A 246 25.19 35.67 1.66
N LYS A 247 25.06 34.45 2.20
CA LYS A 247 24.97 33.23 1.39
C LYS A 247 24.34 32.08 2.16
N VAL A 248 23.36 31.40 1.56
CA VAL A 248 22.85 30.10 2.00
C VAL A 248 23.17 29.05 0.91
N PRO A 249 24.10 28.11 1.15
CA PRO A 249 24.45 27.11 0.15
C PRO A 249 23.26 26.20 -0.19
N GLY A 250 23.12 25.82 -1.46
CA GLY A 250 22.14 24.83 -1.89
C GLY A 250 22.49 23.40 -1.45
N GLY A 251 21.69 22.44 -1.92
CA GLY A 251 21.85 21.01 -1.64
C GLY A 251 21.36 20.60 -0.25
N GLY A 252 20.41 21.33 0.33
CA GLY A 252 19.86 21.08 1.67
C GLY A 252 20.76 21.57 2.81
N LYS A 253 21.76 22.40 2.49
CA LYS A 253 22.60 23.07 3.50
C LYS A 253 21.84 24.25 4.11
N SER A 254 22.33 24.72 5.25
CA SER A 254 21.63 25.73 6.02
C SER A 254 22.55 26.70 6.72
N VAL A 255 22.05 27.91 6.96
CA VAL A 255 22.62 28.90 7.88
C VAL A 255 21.69 29.03 9.08
N THR A 256 22.26 29.24 10.26
CA THR A 256 21.48 29.43 11.49
C THR A 256 21.66 30.86 11.98
N ILE A 257 20.55 31.52 12.26
CA ILE A 257 20.50 32.86 12.84
C ILE A 257 19.83 32.81 14.22
N ASP A 258 20.07 33.87 14.98
CA ASP A 258 19.54 34.04 16.32
C ASP A 258 18.19 34.74 16.25
N VAL A 259 17.19 34.19 16.94
CA VAL A 259 15.84 34.76 17.03
C VAL A 259 15.41 34.84 18.48
N LEU A 260 14.68 35.89 18.82
CA LEU A 260 13.95 35.97 20.08
C LEU A 260 12.57 35.38 19.90
N ASN A 261 12.10 34.70 20.94
CA ASN A 261 10.71 34.33 21.08
C ASN A 261 10.00 35.41 21.91
N GLU A 262 9.18 36.22 21.23
CA GLU A 262 8.45 37.35 21.84
C GLU A 262 7.34 36.88 22.77
N ALA A 263 6.74 35.71 22.50
CA ALA A 263 5.70 35.13 23.37
C ALA A 263 6.24 34.70 24.76
N ARG A 264 7.57 34.60 24.92
CA ARG A 264 8.21 34.27 26.20
C ARG A 264 8.73 35.48 26.96
N MET A 265 8.65 36.69 26.39
CA MET A 265 9.04 37.91 27.08
C MET A 265 7.93 38.36 28.02
N MET A 266 8.28 38.68 29.28
CA MET A 266 7.29 39.09 30.29
C MET A 266 6.52 40.34 29.84
N GLY A 267 5.19 40.22 29.75
CA GLY A 267 4.30 41.31 29.34
C GLY A 267 4.09 41.46 27.83
N GLY A 268 4.52 40.50 27.02
CA GLY A 268 4.36 40.52 25.56
C GLY A 268 2.90 40.39 25.08
N PRO A 269 2.54 40.94 23.91
CA PRO A 269 1.24 40.73 23.27
C PRO A 269 1.01 39.24 22.95
N ASP A 270 -0.25 38.81 22.77
CA ASP A 270 -0.56 37.49 22.22
C ASP A 270 -0.07 37.44 20.76
N ARG A 271 1.06 36.77 20.53
CA ARG A 271 1.73 36.68 19.22
C ARG A 271 1.51 35.30 18.61
N ARG A 272 1.38 35.24 17.28
CA ARG A 272 1.17 33.97 16.58
C ARG A 272 2.41 33.09 16.63
N SER A 273 2.22 31.79 16.90
CA SER A 273 3.28 30.77 16.86
C SER A 273 3.38 30.06 15.50
N ALA A 274 2.43 30.28 14.61
CA ALA A 274 2.40 29.76 13.24
C ALA A 274 2.08 30.88 12.24
N PHE A 275 2.95 31.08 11.26
CA PHE A 275 2.87 32.19 10.29
C PHE A 275 3.79 31.94 9.09
N ASP A 276 3.54 32.63 7.98
CA ASP A 276 4.44 32.62 6.83
C ASP A 276 5.55 33.68 7.00
N ILE A 277 6.76 33.33 6.59
CA ILE A 277 7.89 34.25 6.48
C ILE A 277 8.20 34.44 5.00
N THR A 278 8.20 35.69 4.55
CA THR A 278 8.63 36.04 3.19
C THR A 278 10.14 36.08 3.14
N ILE A 279 10.74 35.28 2.25
CA ILE A 279 12.17 35.20 2.05
C ILE A 279 12.52 35.79 0.68
N THR A 280 13.35 36.83 0.67
CA THR A 280 13.90 37.39 -0.57
C THR A 280 15.37 37.06 -0.71
N ALA A 281 15.84 36.83 -1.93
CA ALA A 281 17.22 36.43 -2.21
C ALA A 281 17.65 36.80 -3.64
N ARG A 282 18.92 36.55 -3.95
CA ARG A 282 19.47 36.55 -5.31
C ARG A 282 19.99 35.18 -5.71
N THR A 283 19.73 34.78 -6.96
CA THR A 283 20.32 33.58 -7.57
C THR A 283 21.81 33.77 -7.85
N GLN A 284 22.52 32.70 -8.25
CA GLN A 284 23.92 32.82 -8.66
C GLN A 284 24.10 33.73 -9.89
N ALA A 285 23.08 33.80 -10.76
CA ALA A 285 23.02 34.71 -11.89
C ALA A 285 22.68 36.17 -11.50
N GLY A 286 22.39 36.42 -10.22
CA GLY A 286 22.04 37.75 -9.70
C GLY A 286 20.56 38.13 -9.85
N GLU A 287 19.70 37.21 -10.27
CA GLU A 287 18.26 37.42 -10.42
C GLU A 287 17.57 37.49 -9.06
N PHE A 288 16.55 38.34 -8.94
CA PHE A 288 15.76 38.45 -7.72
C PHE A 288 14.82 37.25 -7.55
N PHE A 289 14.74 36.74 -6.33
CA PHE A 289 13.90 35.61 -5.94
C PHE A 289 13.11 35.95 -4.68
N THR A 290 11.86 35.47 -4.61
CA THR A 290 11.00 35.61 -3.43
C THR A 290 10.23 34.31 -3.19
N GLN A 291 10.08 33.91 -1.93
CA GLN A 291 9.35 32.72 -1.53
C GLN A 291 8.76 32.92 -0.14
N ASP A 292 7.47 32.61 0.03
CA ASP A 292 6.84 32.53 1.34
C ASP A 292 7.03 31.11 1.90
N VAL A 293 7.51 31.02 3.15
CA VAL A 293 7.74 29.76 3.84
C VAL A 293 6.98 29.76 5.15
N PHE A 294 6.08 28.79 5.30
CA PHE A 294 5.35 28.57 6.54
C PHE A 294 6.29 28.11 7.65
N LEU A 295 6.19 28.75 8.81
CA LEU A 295 6.92 28.40 10.02
C LEU A 295 5.94 28.14 11.16
N ASP A 296 6.07 26.97 11.81
CA ASP A 296 5.46 26.68 13.10
C ASP A 296 6.54 26.59 14.19
N MET A 297 6.37 27.36 15.25
CA MET A 297 7.29 27.39 16.39
C MET A 297 7.05 26.26 17.40
N ASN A 298 5.92 25.55 17.31
CA ASN A 298 5.54 24.49 18.24
C ASN A 298 6.08 23.11 17.85
N GLY A 299 6.50 22.95 16.58
CA GLY A 299 7.04 21.70 16.03
C GLY A 299 6.00 20.86 15.32
#